data_AF-A0A6I8LKP3-F1
#
_entry.id   AF-A0A6I8LKP3-F1
#
_cell.length_a   1.000
_cell.length_b   1.000
_cell.length_c   1.000
_cell.angle_alpha   90.00
_cell.angle_beta   90.00
_cell.angle_gamma   90.00
#
_symmetry.space_group_name_H-M   'P 1'
#
loop_
_entity.id
_entity.type
_entity.pdbx_description
1 polymer ?
#
loop_
_entity_poly.entity_id
_entity_poly.type
_entity_poly.pdbx_seq_one_letter_code
_entity_poly.pdbx_strand_id
1 'polypeptide(L)'
;MDAGEYLESAVRDVLAAPEIRLDDQVGYAALLLAVTGALDEADRLVEQWRARTERPVDALVAAPVRARAWAMLFEARGGRPGWAEGLAPLDLDAEERAHTASLRRPVSDFEGVLPPGPIAQVVEHVAPSRPDRVRAALADGDLTLWASLAGQRPDVAAPAATRALAPALVAGADPLGLREWAPSCAGALVAALHERYPPDLGSWPELIAEIMRLRGLGGAGPLLPPPASEAAIRSAGLRLGVDLPQDFRDFLRTCDGLPGDVVFPRLLGTAELRAENGVVILAEPAVLLLSASHVVEVDPVLGTTVHPSFRAALGRHATLLAQAS
;
A
#
# COMPACT_ATOMS: atom_id res chain seq x y z
N MET A 1 -20.00 -8.47 4.61
CA MET A 1 -19.08 -7.31 4.56
C MET A 1 -19.61 -6.35 3.52
N ASP A 2 -19.86 -5.09 3.89
CA ASP A 2 -19.98 -4.01 2.90
C ASP A 2 -18.57 -3.54 2.56
N ALA A 3 -18.14 -3.80 1.32
CA ALA A 3 -16.78 -3.49 0.86
C ALA A 3 -16.50 -1.99 0.82
N GLY A 4 -17.52 -1.15 0.61
CA GLY A 4 -17.40 0.30 0.60
C GLY A 4 -17.19 0.85 2.02
N GLU A 5 -18.06 0.46 2.95
CA GLU A 5 -17.94 0.89 4.35
C GLU A 5 -16.65 0.40 5.01
N TYR A 6 -16.23 -0.84 4.71
CA TYR A 6 -14.95 -1.36 5.17
C TYR A 6 -13.79 -0.51 4.65
N LEU A 7 -13.77 -0.19 3.34
CA LEU A 7 -12.67 0.54 2.73
C LEU A 7 -12.55 1.96 3.32
N GLU A 8 -13.67 2.66 3.50
CA GLU A 8 -13.68 3.98 4.10
C GLU A 8 -13.12 3.95 5.53
N SER A 9 -13.55 2.97 6.34
CA SER A 9 -13.04 2.80 7.70
C SER A 9 -11.55 2.42 7.71
N ALA A 10 -11.12 1.58 6.77
CA ALA A 10 -9.73 1.13 6.67
C ALA A 10 -8.80 2.28 6.29
N VAL A 11 -9.18 3.08 5.29
CA VAL A 11 -8.43 4.28 4.88
C VAL A 11 -8.34 5.27 6.03
N ARG A 12 -9.44 5.51 6.76
CA ARG A 12 -9.45 6.38 7.93
C ARG A 12 -8.46 5.91 9.01
N ASP A 13 -8.46 4.61 9.30
CA ASP A 13 -7.55 4.04 10.29
C ASP A 13 -6.09 4.13 9.82
N VAL A 14 -5.80 3.90 8.54
CA VAL A 14 -4.44 4.08 7.99
C VAL A 14 -4.00 5.55 8.08
N LEU A 15 -4.85 6.52 7.75
CA LEU A 15 -4.49 7.94 7.76
C LEU A 15 -4.23 8.49 9.17
N ALA A 16 -5.03 8.07 10.16
CA ALA A 16 -5.10 8.81 11.43
C ALA A 16 -4.95 7.96 12.70
N ALA A 17 -5.04 6.63 12.63
CA ALA A 17 -5.02 5.81 13.83
C ALA A 17 -3.61 5.73 14.46
N PRO A 18 -3.51 5.42 15.77
CA PRO A 18 -2.23 5.10 16.40
C PRO A 18 -1.52 3.94 15.68
N GLU A 19 -0.20 3.93 15.71
CA GLU A 19 0.66 2.97 15.01
C GLU A 19 0.23 1.50 15.16
N ILE A 20 -0.09 1.05 16.39
CA ILE A 20 -0.51 -0.34 16.66
C ILE A 20 -1.78 -0.70 15.87
N ARG A 21 -2.70 0.27 15.72
CA ARG A 21 -3.95 0.07 15.01
C ARG A 21 -3.76 0.15 13.49
N LEU A 22 -2.83 1.00 13.02
CA LEU A 22 -2.40 1.00 11.63
C LEU A 22 -1.82 -0.37 11.26
N ASP A 23 -0.89 -0.91 12.06
CA ASP A 23 -0.24 -2.20 11.81
C ASP A 23 -1.27 -3.34 11.79
N ASP A 24 -2.20 -3.36 12.75
CA ASP A 24 -3.26 -4.36 12.78
C ASP A 24 -4.19 -4.26 11.55
N GLN A 25 -4.55 -3.04 11.15
CA GLN A 25 -5.41 -2.81 10.00
C GLN A 25 -4.73 -3.22 8.68
N VAL A 26 -3.46 -2.88 8.48
CA VAL A 26 -2.68 -3.29 7.31
C VAL A 26 -2.49 -4.81 7.31
N GLY A 27 -2.15 -5.41 8.45
CA GLY A 27 -1.97 -6.86 8.58
C GLY A 27 -3.27 -7.63 8.31
N TYR A 28 -4.41 -7.11 8.77
CA TYR A 28 -5.73 -7.66 8.45
C TYR A 28 -6.07 -7.51 6.97
N ALA A 29 -5.88 -6.31 6.39
CA ALA A 29 -6.19 -6.04 4.99
C ALA A 29 -5.34 -6.90 4.04
N ALA A 30 -4.03 -7.02 4.29
CA ALA A 30 -3.16 -7.88 3.49
C ALA A 30 -3.63 -9.34 3.51
N LEU A 31 -4.00 -9.86 4.68
CA LEU A 31 -4.50 -11.24 4.78
C LEU A 31 -5.89 -11.42 4.14
N LEU A 32 -6.74 -10.39 4.20
CA LEU A 32 -8.03 -10.38 3.48
C LEU A 32 -7.80 -10.48 1.97
N LEU A 33 -6.87 -9.68 1.40
CA LEU A 33 -6.50 -9.74 -0.01
C LEU A 33 -5.94 -11.12 -0.40
N ALA A 34 -5.11 -11.72 0.46
CA ALA A 34 -4.59 -13.07 0.24
C ALA A 34 -5.71 -14.12 0.22
N VAL A 35 -6.68 -14.04 1.13
CA VAL A 35 -7.80 -14.99 1.24
C VAL A 35 -8.80 -14.85 0.08
N THR A 36 -8.84 -13.71 -0.60
CA THR A 36 -9.69 -13.51 -1.80
C THR A 36 -8.98 -13.92 -3.10
N GLY A 37 -7.77 -14.48 -2.98
CA GLY A 37 -6.95 -14.94 -4.09
C GLY A 37 -6.12 -13.84 -4.77
N ALA A 38 -5.99 -12.66 -4.14
CA ALA A 38 -5.19 -11.54 -4.63
C ALA A 38 -3.86 -11.44 -3.87
N LEU A 39 -3.04 -12.50 -3.94
CA LEU A 39 -1.76 -12.60 -3.24
C LEU A 39 -0.77 -11.51 -3.65
N ASP A 40 -0.72 -11.15 -4.93
CA ASP A 40 0.19 -10.11 -5.42
C ASP A 40 -0.15 -8.74 -4.83
N GLU A 41 -1.44 -8.44 -4.65
CA GLU A 41 -1.88 -7.19 -4.03
C GLU A 41 -1.67 -7.18 -2.51
N ALA A 42 -1.75 -8.36 -1.89
CA ALA A 42 -1.36 -8.53 -0.49
C ALA A 42 0.14 -8.26 -0.29
N ASP A 43 0.98 -8.86 -1.13
CA ASP A 43 2.44 -8.66 -1.12
C ASP A 43 2.79 -7.18 -1.32
N ARG A 44 2.21 -6.56 -2.36
CA ARG A 44 2.39 -5.14 -2.67
C ARG A 44 2.04 -4.24 -1.49
N LEU A 45 0.91 -4.48 -0.83
CA LEU A 45 0.50 -3.69 0.33
C LEU A 45 1.52 -3.79 1.48
N VAL A 46 2.01 -4.99 1.78
CA VAL A 46 3.00 -5.22 2.84
C VAL A 46 4.34 -4.58 2.51
N GLU A 47 4.80 -4.71 1.25
CA GLU A 47 6.03 -4.08 0.78
C GLU A 47 5.97 -2.56 0.87
N GLN A 48 4.87 -1.95 0.43
CA GLN A 48 4.66 -0.51 0.53
C GLN A 48 4.58 -0.04 1.99
N TRP A 49 3.89 -0.78 2.86
CA TRP A 49 3.88 -0.48 4.29
C TRP A 49 5.29 -0.52 4.89
N ARG A 50 6.06 -1.58 4.60
CA ARG A 50 7.43 -1.75 5.12
C ARG A 50 8.34 -0.63 4.62
N ALA A 51 8.26 -0.28 3.34
CA ALA A 51 9.06 0.78 2.74
C ALA A 51 8.74 2.16 3.32
N ARG A 52 7.49 2.41 3.73
CA ARG A 52 7.05 3.72 4.23
C ARG A 52 7.22 3.92 5.72
N THR A 53 7.08 2.84 6.48
CA THR A 53 7.12 2.90 7.95
C THR A 53 8.48 2.47 8.51
N GLU A 54 9.27 1.72 7.73
CA GLU A 54 10.52 1.06 8.16
C GLU A 54 10.33 0.12 9.37
N ARG A 55 9.08 -0.20 9.72
CA ARG A 55 8.73 -1.04 10.87
C ARG A 55 9.00 -2.52 10.58
N PRO A 56 9.29 -3.32 11.61
CA PRO A 56 9.50 -4.75 11.45
C PRO A 56 8.18 -5.46 11.12
N VAL A 57 8.25 -6.41 10.18
CA VAL A 57 7.07 -7.12 9.62
C VAL A 57 6.32 -7.96 10.67
N ASP A 58 6.99 -8.34 11.77
CA ASP A 58 6.35 -9.02 12.91
C ASP A 58 5.20 -8.19 13.52
N ALA A 59 5.23 -6.86 13.40
CA ALA A 59 4.15 -5.97 13.81
C ALA A 59 2.83 -6.26 13.08
N LEU A 60 2.89 -6.64 11.79
CA LEU A 60 1.69 -6.99 11.00
C LEU A 60 1.08 -8.32 11.43
N VAL A 61 1.88 -9.21 12.02
CA VAL A 61 1.52 -10.58 12.38
C VAL A 61 1.59 -10.85 13.89
N ALA A 62 1.39 -9.81 14.71
CA ALA A 62 1.46 -9.91 16.17
C ALA A 62 0.52 -10.98 16.78
N ALA A 63 -0.60 -11.28 16.10
CA ALA A 63 -1.49 -12.37 16.51
C ALA A 63 -0.97 -13.74 16.03
N PRO A 64 -0.84 -14.75 16.92
CA PRO A 64 -0.30 -16.07 16.55
C PRO A 64 -1.03 -16.75 15.38
N VAL A 65 -2.36 -16.63 15.31
CA VAL A 65 -3.15 -17.17 14.20
C VAL A 65 -2.82 -16.50 12.86
N ARG A 66 -2.50 -15.20 12.87
CA ARG A 66 -2.12 -14.44 11.68
C ARG A 66 -0.70 -14.82 11.22
N ALA A 67 0.23 -14.99 12.15
CA ALA A 67 1.57 -15.51 11.85
C ALA A 67 1.49 -16.92 11.24
N ARG A 68 0.66 -17.80 11.81
CA ARG A 68 0.38 -19.13 11.25
C ARG A 68 -0.24 -19.06 9.86
N ALA A 69 -1.23 -18.20 9.65
CA ALA A 69 -1.89 -18.02 8.36
C ALA A 69 -0.89 -17.70 7.25
N TRP A 70 -0.01 -16.72 7.46
CA TRP A 70 1.05 -16.40 6.50
C TRP A 70 2.02 -17.55 6.28
N ALA A 71 2.42 -18.25 7.34
CA ALA A 71 3.34 -19.37 7.23
C ALA A 71 2.76 -20.54 6.39
N MET A 72 1.48 -20.84 6.56
CA MET A 72 0.74 -21.83 5.76
C MET A 72 0.57 -21.39 4.30
N LEU A 73 0.29 -20.12 4.06
CA LEU A 73 0.21 -19.57 2.70
C LEU A 73 1.55 -19.62 1.96
N PHE A 74 2.67 -19.31 2.65
CA PHE A 74 4.01 -19.42 2.05
C PHE A 74 4.39 -20.85 1.70
N GLU A 75 4.06 -21.81 2.58
CA GLU A 75 4.27 -23.22 2.30
C GLU A 75 3.46 -23.66 1.08
N ALA A 76 2.17 -23.30 1.02
CA ALA A 76 1.29 -23.63 -0.10
C ALA A 76 1.72 -22.96 -1.43
N ARG A 77 2.28 -21.73 -1.39
CA ARG A 77 2.85 -21.04 -2.55
C ARG A 77 4.18 -21.65 -3.01
N GLY A 78 4.85 -22.43 -2.16
CA GLY A 78 6.18 -22.98 -2.44
C GLY A 78 7.31 -21.95 -2.40
N GLY A 79 7.07 -20.78 -1.81
CA GLY A 79 8.02 -19.69 -1.78
C GLY A 79 7.63 -18.58 -0.81
N ARG A 80 8.63 -17.86 -0.30
CA ARG A 80 8.45 -16.70 0.57
C ARG A 80 8.73 -15.42 -0.21
N PRO A 81 7.85 -14.41 -0.15
CA PRO A 81 8.15 -13.08 -0.70
C PRO A 81 9.27 -12.41 0.11
N GLY A 82 9.98 -11.46 -0.49
CA GLY A 82 11.16 -10.83 0.13
C GLY A 82 10.85 -10.07 1.43
N TRP A 83 9.61 -9.60 1.60
CA TRP A 83 9.17 -8.98 2.85
C TRP A 83 9.09 -9.97 4.02
N ALA A 84 8.90 -11.27 3.76
CA ALA A 84 8.72 -12.29 4.80
C ALA A 84 10.03 -12.78 5.46
N GLU A 85 11.20 -12.30 5.01
CA GLU A 85 12.51 -12.67 5.57
C GLU A 85 12.63 -12.33 7.07
N GLY A 86 11.96 -11.26 7.53
CA GLY A 86 11.97 -10.84 8.92
C GLY A 86 11.10 -11.67 9.87
N LEU A 87 10.32 -12.63 9.36
CA LEU A 87 9.40 -13.44 10.16
C LEU A 87 10.08 -14.67 10.75
N ALA A 88 9.89 -14.86 12.06
CA ALA A 88 10.38 -16.05 12.76
C ALA A 88 9.81 -17.34 12.13
N PRO A 89 10.63 -18.38 11.93
CA PRO A 89 10.16 -19.66 11.45
C PRO A 89 9.23 -20.31 12.49
N LEU A 90 8.13 -20.91 12.04
CA LEU A 90 7.17 -21.64 12.87
C LEU A 90 7.27 -23.14 12.60
N ASP A 91 7.04 -23.95 13.63
CA ASP A 91 6.80 -25.40 13.48
C ASP A 91 5.38 -25.61 12.96
N LEU A 92 5.24 -25.72 11.63
CA LEU A 92 3.93 -25.82 10.98
C LEU A 92 3.12 -27.04 11.44
N ASP A 93 3.77 -28.14 11.80
CA ASP A 93 3.08 -29.35 12.26
C ASP A 93 2.54 -29.19 13.69
N ALA A 94 3.27 -28.50 14.56
CA ALA A 94 2.76 -28.12 15.88
C ALA A 94 1.62 -27.09 15.78
N GLU A 95 1.80 -26.09 14.93
CA GLU A 95 0.84 -25.01 14.70
C GLU A 95 -0.47 -25.54 14.09
N GLU A 96 -0.41 -26.43 13.09
CA GLU A 96 -1.58 -27.08 12.48
C GLU A 96 -2.37 -27.93 13.48
N ARG A 97 -1.66 -28.71 14.32
CA ARG A 97 -2.31 -29.50 15.38
C ARG A 97 -3.02 -28.61 16.39
N ALA A 98 -2.37 -27.52 16.83
CA ALA A 98 -2.96 -26.55 17.74
C ALA A 98 -4.19 -25.86 17.13
N HIS A 99 -4.11 -25.50 15.84
CA HIS A 99 -5.24 -24.92 15.11
C HIS A 99 -6.43 -25.85 15.01
N THR A 100 -6.18 -27.09 14.57
CA THR A 100 -7.22 -28.11 14.39
C THR A 100 -7.91 -28.43 15.71
N ALA A 101 -7.16 -28.50 16.81
CA ALA A 101 -7.73 -28.67 18.15
C ALA A 101 -8.60 -27.48 18.55
N SER A 102 -8.18 -26.25 18.23
CA SER A 102 -8.95 -25.02 18.49
C SER A 102 -10.26 -24.98 17.69
N LEU A 103 -10.22 -25.32 16.39
CA LEU A 103 -11.41 -25.35 15.54
C LEU A 103 -12.46 -26.36 16.02
N ARG A 104 -12.02 -27.48 16.60
CA ARG A 104 -12.91 -28.52 17.13
C ARG A 104 -13.36 -28.29 18.57
N ARG A 105 -12.84 -27.25 19.24
CA ARG A 105 -13.21 -26.94 20.62
C ARG A 105 -14.67 -26.47 20.66
N PRO A 106 -15.54 -27.14 21.46
CA PRO A 106 -16.90 -26.65 21.69
C PRO A 106 -16.88 -25.25 22.32
N VAL A 107 -17.82 -24.41 21.90
CA VAL A 107 -18.00 -23.07 22.46
C VAL A 107 -19.06 -23.13 23.54
N SER A 108 -18.74 -22.54 24.70
CA SER A 108 -19.69 -22.40 25.80
C SER A 108 -20.67 -21.28 25.47
N ASP A 109 -21.96 -21.47 25.77
CA ASP A 109 -22.96 -20.41 25.60
C ASP A 109 -22.69 -19.16 26.47
N PHE A 110 -21.74 -19.23 27.41
CA PHE A 110 -21.30 -18.13 28.27
C PHE A 110 -19.91 -17.57 27.91
N GLU A 111 -19.29 -18.04 26.82
CA GLU A 111 -18.00 -17.52 26.34
C GLU A 111 -18.12 -16.01 26.02
N GLY A 112 -17.32 -15.18 26.69
CA GLY A 112 -17.36 -13.71 26.54
C GLY A 112 -18.50 -12.99 27.28
N VAL A 113 -19.42 -13.70 27.95
CA VAL A 113 -20.53 -13.12 28.73
C VAL A 113 -20.09 -12.75 30.14
N LEU A 114 -19.19 -13.54 30.73
CA LEU A 114 -18.66 -13.32 32.07
C LEU A 114 -17.26 -12.71 32.00
N PRO A 115 -16.90 -11.77 32.89
CA PRO A 115 -15.52 -11.30 33.00
C PRO A 115 -14.60 -12.46 33.42
N PRO A 116 -13.33 -12.46 32.98
CA PRO A 116 -12.39 -13.52 33.28
C PRO A 116 -12.21 -13.69 34.79
N GLY A 117 -12.33 -14.92 35.29
CA GLY A 117 -12.19 -15.23 36.72
C GLY A 117 -12.61 -16.65 37.08
N PRO A 118 -12.49 -17.06 38.35
CA PRO A 118 -12.77 -18.42 38.81
C PRO A 118 -14.22 -18.85 38.52
N ILE A 119 -15.17 -17.90 38.62
CA ILE A 119 -16.58 -18.14 38.33
C ILE A 119 -16.80 -18.42 36.84
N ALA A 120 -16.13 -17.68 35.95
CA ALA A 120 -16.21 -17.92 34.51
C ALA A 120 -15.69 -19.32 34.15
N GLN A 121 -14.61 -19.79 34.79
CA GLN A 121 -14.07 -21.13 34.56
C GLN A 121 -15.03 -22.24 35.03
N VAL A 122 -15.69 -22.06 36.17
CA VAL A 122 -16.69 -23.02 36.67
C VAL A 122 -17.94 -23.03 35.78
N VAL A 123 -18.43 -21.85 35.37
CA VAL A 123 -19.57 -21.74 34.46
C VAL A 123 -19.25 -22.34 33.10
N GLU A 124 -18.04 -22.15 32.57
CA GLU A 124 -17.59 -22.76 31.31
C GLU A 124 -17.63 -24.30 31.37
N HIS A 125 -17.29 -24.90 32.52
CA HIS A 125 -17.31 -26.36 32.72
C HIS A 125 -18.72 -26.96 32.88
N VAL A 126 -19.70 -26.18 33.34
CA VAL A 126 -21.05 -26.66 33.66
C VAL A 126 -22.06 -26.29 32.56
N ALA A 127 -21.77 -25.24 31.79
CA ALA A 127 -22.66 -24.75 30.76
C ALA A 127 -22.81 -25.75 29.59
N PRO A 128 -23.99 -25.79 28.95
CA PRO A 128 -24.14 -26.42 27.65
C PRO A 128 -23.10 -25.87 26.68
N SER A 129 -22.41 -26.79 26.00
CA SER A 129 -21.44 -26.44 24.96
C SER A 129 -21.99 -26.89 23.62
N ARG A 130 -21.86 -26.04 22.60
CA ARG A 130 -22.28 -26.35 21.23
C ARG A 130 -21.12 -26.21 20.26
N PRO A 131 -21.14 -26.97 19.14
CA PRO A 131 -20.20 -26.72 18.06
C PRO A 131 -20.38 -25.29 17.53
N ASP A 132 -19.29 -24.55 17.43
CA ASP A 132 -19.28 -23.29 16.69
C ASP A 132 -19.41 -23.61 15.20
N ARG A 133 -20.48 -23.13 14.57
CA ARG A 133 -20.77 -23.42 13.16
C ARG A 133 -19.71 -22.86 12.21
N VAL A 134 -19.07 -21.74 12.56
CA VAL A 134 -18.01 -21.13 11.75
C VAL A 134 -16.75 -21.99 11.84
N ARG A 135 -16.35 -22.38 13.05
CA ARG A 135 -15.17 -23.24 13.25
C ARG A 135 -15.38 -24.65 12.69
N ALA A 136 -16.60 -25.19 12.79
CA ALA A 136 -16.96 -26.48 12.21
C ALA A 136 -16.84 -26.44 10.67
N ALA A 137 -17.37 -25.41 10.02
CA ALA A 137 -17.22 -25.24 8.57
C ALA A 137 -15.76 -25.22 8.13
N LEU A 138 -14.89 -24.52 8.87
CA LEU A 138 -13.44 -24.53 8.61
C LEU A 138 -12.79 -25.89 8.87
N ALA A 139 -13.17 -26.58 9.94
CA ALA A 139 -12.66 -27.92 10.25
C ALA A 139 -13.05 -28.96 9.20
N ASP A 140 -14.21 -28.78 8.55
CA ASP A 140 -14.70 -29.62 7.45
C ASP A 140 -14.15 -29.18 6.08
N GLY A 141 -13.42 -28.07 6.01
CA GLY A 141 -12.86 -27.51 4.78
C GLY A 141 -13.88 -26.79 3.88
N ASP A 142 -15.06 -26.46 4.40
CA ASP A 142 -16.13 -25.79 3.66
C ASP A 142 -15.99 -24.26 3.72
N LEU A 143 -15.18 -23.72 2.78
CA LEU A 143 -14.98 -22.27 2.65
C LEU A 143 -16.26 -21.51 2.26
N THR A 144 -17.17 -22.13 1.52
CA THR A 144 -18.43 -21.49 1.10
C THR A 144 -19.37 -21.33 2.29
N LEU A 145 -19.53 -22.38 3.09
CA LEU A 145 -20.32 -22.31 4.32
C LEU A 145 -19.68 -21.34 5.31
N TRP A 146 -18.35 -21.37 5.49
CA TRP A 146 -17.64 -20.41 6.33
C TRP A 146 -17.97 -18.97 5.90
N ALA A 147 -17.83 -18.64 4.62
CA ALA A 147 -18.10 -17.29 4.11
C ALA A 147 -19.55 -16.86 4.33
N SER A 148 -20.51 -17.77 4.15
CA SER A 148 -21.94 -17.50 4.39
C SER A 148 -22.28 -17.22 5.86
N LEU A 149 -21.49 -17.78 6.79
CA LEU A 149 -21.65 -17.60 8.23
C LEU A 149 -20.81 -16.44 8.77
N ALA A 150 -19.90 -15.90 7.95
CA ALA A 150 -18.97 -14.90 8.39
C ALA A 150 -19.65 -13.54 8.59
N GLY A 151 -19.27 -12.83 9.66
CA GLY A 151 -19.81 -11.52 9.98
C GLY A 151 -19.31 -10.40 9.05
N GLN A 152 -19.58 -9.14 9.41
CA GLN A 152 -19.14 -7.98 8.62
C GLN A 152 -17.62 -7.85 8.52
N ARG A 153 -16.88 -8.27 9.55
CA ARG A 153 -15.42 -8.36 9.56
C ARG A 153 -15.00 -9.82 9.82
N PRO A 154 -14.92 -10.66 8.77
CA PRO A 154 -14.62 -12.08 8.90
C PRO A 154 -13.22 -12.30 9.49
N ASP A 155 -13.06 -13.35 10.28
CA ASP A 155 -11.73 -13.84 10.68
C ASP A 155 -11.09 -14.57 9.51
N VAL A 156 -10.37 -13.80 8.69
CA VAL A 156 -9.63 -14.29 7.52
C VAL A 156 -8.36 -15.07 7.89
N ALA A 157 -7.88 -14.96 9.13
CA ALA A 157 -6.72 -15.71 9.57
C ALA A 157 -7.05 -17.20 9.78
N ALA A 158 -8.23 -17.49 10.33
CA ALA A 158 -8.64 -18.87 10.60
C ALA A 158 -8.64 -19.81 9.36
N PRO A 159 -9.22 -19.46 8.19
CA PRO A 159 -9.15 -20.31 7.00
C PRO A 159 -7.71 -20.43 6.46
N ALA A 160 -6.97 -19.31 6.38
CA ALA A 160 -5.60 -19.30 5.87
C ALA A 160 -4.59 -20.04 6.77
N ALA A 161 -4.89 -20.17 8.06
CA ALA A 161 -4.09 -20.91 9.05
C ALA A 161 -4.20 -22.44 8.95
N THR A 162 -4.86 -22.97 7.92
CA THR A 162 -5.09 -24.41 7.75
C THR A 162 -4.37 -24.91 6.50
N ARG A 163 -3.52 -25.93 6.64
CA ARG A 163 -2.76 -26.52 5.52
C ARG A 163 -3.67 -27.15 4.45
N ALA A 164 -4.85 -27.63 4.84
CA ALA A 164 -5.85 -28.15 3.89
C ALA A 164 -6.47 -27.06 2.99
N LEU A 165 -6.59 -25.83 3.49
CA LEU A 165 -7.27 -24.72 2.81
C LEU A 165 -6.30 -23.77 2.10
N ALA A 166 -5.08 -23.61 2.62
CA ALA A 166 -4.08 -22.71 2.06
C ALA A 166 -3.78 -22.97 0.56
N PRO A 167 -3.65 -24.21 0.06
CA PRO A 167 -3.46 -24.46 -1.37
C PRO A 167 -4.61 -23.96 -2.25
N ALA A 168 -5.86 -24.08 -1.79
CA ALA A 168 -7.02 -23.58 -2.53
C ALA A 168 -7.00 -22.05 -2.61
N LEU A 169 -6.66 -21.37 -1.50
CA LEU A 169 -6.52 -19.91 -1.46
C LEU A 169 -5.40 -19.43 -2.39
N VAL A 170 -4.24 -20.09 -2.36
CA VAL A 170 -3.10 -19.81 -3.26
C VAL A 170 -3.45 -20.06 -4.73
N ALA A 171 -4.25 -21.08 -5.02
CA ALA A 171 -4.78 -21.34 -6.36
C ALA A 171 -5.85 -20.34 -6.82
N GLY A 172 -6.16 -19.33 -5.99
CA GLY A 172 -7.17 -18.33 -6.29
C GLY A 172 -8.58 -18.86 -6.02
N ALA A 173 -8.84 -19.43 -4.85
CA ALA A 173 -10.19 -19.46 -4.31
C ALA A 173 -10.59 -18.03 -3.87
N ASP A 174 -11.84 -17.65 -4.09
CA ASP A 174 -12.40 -16.37 -3.61
C ASP A 174 -13.69 -16.63 -2.84
N PRO A 175 -13.59 -17.10 -1.58
CA PRO A 175 -14.75 -17.46 -0.79
C PRO A 175 -15.63 -16.26 -0.45
N LEU A 176 -15.08 -15.04 -0.47
CA LEU A 176 -15.81 -13.82 -0.12
C LEU A 176 -16.35 -13.06 -1.36
N GLY A 177 -15.97 -13.46 -2.57
CA GLY A 177 -16.38 -12.78 -3.80
C GLY A 177 -15.79 -11.37 -3.94
N LEU A 178 -14.59 -11.13 -3.40
CA LEU A 178 -13.98 -9.81 -3.30
C LEU A 178 -12.74 -9.65 -4.20
N ARG A 179 -12.44 -10.60 -5.09
CA ARG A 179 -11.26 -10.55 -5.95
C ARG A 179 -11.18 -9.27 -6.78
N GLU A 180 -12.27 -8.90 -7.47
CA GLU A 180 -12.30 -7.72 -8.34
C GLU A 180 -12.17 -6.40 -7.54
N TRP A 181 -12.47 -6.43 -6.24
CA TRP A 181 -12.33 -5.29 -5.34
C TRP A 181 -10.91 -5.17 -4.75
N ALA A 182 -10.15 -6.26 -4.73
CA ALA A 182 -8.82 -6.32 -4.11
C ALA A 182 -7.84 -5.26 -4.64
N PRO A 183 -7.72 -5.02 -5.97
CA PRO A 183 -6.83 -3.97 -6.48
C PRO A 183 -7.22 -2.56 -6.01
N SER A 184 -8.52 -2.27 -5.97
CA SER A 184 -9.03 -0.97 -5.48
C SER A 184 -8.75 -0.78 -3.99
N CYS A 185 -8.91 -1.84 -3.18
CA CYS A 185 -8.58 -1.80 -1.76
C CYS A 185 -7.09 -1.58 -1.53
N ALA A 186 -6.22 -2.38 -2.17
CA ALA A 186 -4.78 -2.26 -2.04
C ALA A 186 -4.30 -0.87 -2.48
N GLY A 187 -4.77 -0.39 -3.64
CA GLY A 187 -4.43 0.94 -4.15
C GLY A 187 -4.82 2.07 -3.20
N ALA A 188 -6.03 2.03 -2.63
CA ALA A 188 -6.49 3.05 -1.69
C ALA A 188 -5.69 3.04 -0.37
N LEU A 189 -5.35 1.85 0.16
CA LEU A 189 -4.55 1.74 1.38
C LEU A 189 -3.09 2.17 1.15
N VAL A 190 -2.51 1.82 0.00
CA VAL A 190 -1.18 2.32 -0.40
C VAL A 190 -1.21 3.83 -0.54
N ALA A 191 -2.22 4.40 -1.19
CA ALA A 191 -2.35 5.85 -1.30
C ALA A 191 -2.43 6.53 0.08
N ALA A 192 -3.23 5.98 1.01
CA ALA A 192 -3.33 6.46 2.38
C ALA A 192 -2.01 6.36 3.15
N LEU A 193 -1.22 5.29 2.95
CA LEU A 193 0.12 5.16 3.53
C LEU A 193 1.07 6.24 3.03
N HIS A 194 1.04 6.55 1.73
CA HIS A 194 1.85 7.60 1.13
C HIS A 194 1.42 9.00 1.58
N GLU A 195 0.14 9.22 1.84
CA GLU A 195 -0.35 10.48 2.40
C GLU A 195 0.11 10.68 3.84
N ARG A 196 0.05 9.62 4.67
CA ARG A 196 0.49 9.67 6.07
C ARG A 196 2.00 9.74 6.23
N TYR A 197 2.74 8.96 5.44
CA TYR A 197 4.20 8.90 5.44
C TYR A 197 4.70 9.34 4.07
N PRO A 198 4.68 10.66 3.80
CA PRO A 198 5.18 11.17 2.55
C PRO A 198 6.64 10.76 2.39
N PRO A 199 7.07 10.36 1.17
CA PRO A 199 8.47 10.04 0.93
C PRO A 199 9.37 11.19 1.39
N ASP A 200 10.46 10.88 2.09
CA ASP A 200 11.57 11.81 2.14
C ASP A 200 12.24 11.80 0.77
N LEU A 201 11.92 12.82 -0.03
CA LEU A 201 12.40 12.96 -1.39
C LEU A 201 13.84 13.52 -1.44
N GLY A 202 14.52 13.63 -0.30
CA GLY A 202 15.95 13.91 -0.20
C GLY A 202 16.37 15.21 -0.91
N SER A 203 17.56 15.21 -1.49
CA SER A 203 18.09 16.26 -2.36
C SER A 203 17.47 16.20 -3.77
N TRP A 204 17.70 17.24 -4.59
CA TRP A 204 17.28 17.23 -5.99
C TRP A 204 17.80 16.03 -6.80
N PRO A 205 19.09 15.67 -6.72
CA PRO A 205 19.61 14.47 -7.38
C PRO A 205 18.87 13.19 -6.97
N GLU A 206 18.54 13.03 -5.69
CA GLU A 206 17.84 11.85 -5.17
C GLU A 206 16.40 11.77 -5.69
N LEU A 207 15.66 12.89 -5.66
CA LEU A 207 14.32 12.97 -6.24
C LEU A 207 14.30 12.61 -7.73
N ILE A 208 15.24 13.16 -8.52
CA ILE A 208 15.31 12.90 -9.96
C ILE A 208 15.69 11.45 -10.24
N ALA A 209 16.67 10.91 -9.50
CA ALA A 209 17.07 9.51 -9.61
C ALA A 209 15.89 8.57 -9.29
N GLU A 210 15.13 8.88 -8.25
CA GLU A 210 13.96 8.08 -7.85
C GLU A 210 12.86 8.11 -8.91
N ILE A 211 12.54 9.29 -9.47
CA ILE A 211 11.58 9.41 -10.59
C ILE A 211 12.05 8.56 -11.78
N MET A 212 13.33 8.65 -12.16
CA MET A 212 13.87 7.87 -13.28
C MET A 212 13.83 6.36 -13.01
N ARG A 213 14.08 5.94 -11.76
CA ARG A 213 13.98 4.54 -11.33
C ARG A 213 12.54 4.04 -11.42
N LEU A 214 11.59 4.78 -10.87
CA LEU A 214 10.17 4.44 -10.88
C LEU A 214 9.59 4.36 -12.30
N ARG A 215 10.12 5.16 -13.23
CA ARG A 215 9.77 5.09 -14.66
C ARG A 215 10.34 3.88 -15.41
N GLY A 216 11.16 3.06 -14.75
CA GLY A 216 11.87 1.94 -15.39
C GLY A 216 12.98 2.37 -16.36
N LEU A 217 13.38 3.64 -16.34
CA LEU A 217 14.38 4.20 -17.27
C LEU A 217 15.83 4.02 -16.80
N GLY A 218 16.06 3.42 -15.63
CA GLY A 218 17.39 3.22 -15.04
C GLY A 218 18.27 2.16 -15.72
N GLY A 219 17.74 1.37 -16.67
CA GLY A 219 18.48 0.26 -17.30
C GLY A 219 19.00 0.52 -18.73
N ALA A 220 18.31 1.36 -19.51
CA ALA A 220 18.66 1.70 -20.90
C ALA A 220 17.86 2.91 -21.44
N GLY A 221 17.31 3.75 -20.55
CA GLY A 221 16.46 4.88 -20.93
C GLY A 221 17.25 6.09 -21.44
N PRO A 222 16.56 7.17 -21.87
CA PRO A 222 17.20 8.43 -22.22
C PRO A 222 18.01 8.92 -21.02
N LEU A 223 19.30 9.16 -21.24
CA LEU A 223 20.19 9.74 -20.24
C LEU A 223 19.61 11.09 -19.78
N LEU A 224 19.68 11.34 -18.47
CA LEU A 224 19.29 12.63 -17.91
C LEU A 224 20.02 13.76 -18.66
N PRO A 225 19.32 14.82 -19.08
CA PRO A 225 19.96 16.00 -19.64
C PRO A 225 21.03 16.54 -18.68
N PRO A 226 22.17 17.03 -19.20
CA PRO A 226 23.21 17.57 -18.35
C PRO A 226 22.69 18.78 -17.56
N PRO A 227 23.27 19.07 -16.37
CA PRO A 227 23.03 20.32 -15.64
C PRO A 227 23.11 21.58 -16.49
N ALA A 228 22.20 22.53 -16.26
CA ALA A 228 22.27 23.85 -16.84
C ALA A 228 23.38 24.68 -16.17
N SER A 229 24.12 25.44 -16.97
CA SER A 229 25.08 26.42 -16.44
C SER A 229 24.37 27.65 -15.85
N GLU A 230 24.99 28.33 -14.88
CA GLU A 230 24.49 29.62 -14.36
C GLU A 230 24.25 30.67 -15.45
N ALA A 231 25.08 30.64 -16.50
CA ALA A 231 24.91 31.53 -17.65
C ALA A 231 23.62 31.22 -18.43
N ALA A 232 23.32 29.93 -18.65
CA ALA A 232 22.11 29.49 -19.32
C ALA A 232 20.86 29.83 -18.50
N ILE A 233 20.88 29.58 -17.18
CA ILE A 233 19.75 29.90 -16.28
C ILE A 233 19.46 31.40 -16.27
N ARG A 234 20.49 32.24 -16.14
CA ARG A 234 20.33 33.70 -16.21
C ARG A 234 19.82 34.16 -17.57
N SER A 235 20.36 33.59 -18.66
CA SER A 235 19.91 33.92 -20.01
C SER A 235 18.43 33.57 -20.22
N ALA A 236 17.98 32.43 -19.67
CA ALA A 236 16.57 32.05 -19.68
C ALA A 236 15.70 33.07 -18.92
N GLY A 237 16.07 33.45 -17.69
CA GLY A 237 15.31 34.46 -16.93
C GLY A 237 15.17 35.80 -17.67
N LEU A 238 16.27 36.29 -18.26
CA LEU A 238 16.26 37.50 -19.08
C LEU A 238 15.36 37.37 -20.32
N ARG A 239 15.41 36.24 -21.01
CA ARG A 239 14.60 35.96 -22.22
C ARG A 239 13.12 35.84 -21.90
N LEU A 240 12.78 35.27 -20.74
CA LEU A 240 11.40 35.10 -20.29
C LEU A 240 10.83 36.37 -19.64
N GLY A 241 11.69 37.33 -19.26
CA GLY A 241 11.28 38.55 -18.57
C GLY A 241 10.83 38.32 -17.13
N VAL A 242 11.22 37.19 -16.52
CA VAL A 242 10.86 36.81 -15.15
C VAL A 242 12.08 36.29 -14.39
N ASP A 243 12.12 36.51 -13.08
CA ASP A 243 13.08 35.83 -12.23
C ASP A 243 12.57 34.43 -11.90
N LEU A 244 13.37 33.40 -12.21
CA LEU A 244 12.99 32.02 -11.96
C LEU A 244 13.12 31.73 -10.45
N PRO A 245 12.10 31.12 -9.82
CA PRO A 245 12.16 30.74 -8.42
C PRO A 245 13.40 29.89 -8.13
N GLN A 246 13.99 30.09 -6.95
CA GLN A 246 15.21 29.40 -6.52
C GLN A 246 15.06 27.88 -6.66
N ASP A 247 13.92 27.34 -6.26
CA ASP A 247 13.57 25.92 -6.35
C ASP A 247 13.69 25.36 -7.78
N PHE A 248 13.20 26.10 -8.78
CA PHE A 248 13.31 25.69 -10.18
C PHE A 248 14.73 25.87 -10.74
N ARG A 249 15.48 26.88 -10.26
CA ARG A 249 16.89 27.03 -10.61
C ARG A 249 17.73 25.87 -10.07
N ASP A 250 17.44 25.38 -8.87
CA ASP A 250 18.12 24.23 -8.26
C ASP A 250 17.83 22.93 -9.01
N PHE A 251 16.60 22.76 -9.51
CA PHE A 251 16.29 21.69 -10.47
C PHE A 251 17.14 21.79 -11.74
N LEU A 252 17.18 22.95 -12.41
CA LEU A 252 17.95 23.13 -13.65
C LEU A 252 19.46 22.92 -13.46
N ARG A 253 20.00 23.28 -12.28
CA ARG A 253 21.39 22.96 -11.88
C ARG A 253 21.64 21.47 -11.70
N THR A 254 20.59 20.68 -11.54
CA THR A 254 20.69 19.22 -11.37
C THR A 254 20.47 18.52 -12.71
N CYS A 255 19.46 18.93 -13.49
CA CYS A 255 19.24 18.49 -14.86
C CYS A 255 18.52 19.57 -15.67
N ASP A 256 19.01 19.87 -16.88
CA ASP A 256 18.40 20.87 -17.76
C ASP A 256 17.18 20.32 -18.51
N GLY A 257 16.10 20.07 -17.76
CA GLY A 257 14.89 19.40 -18.22
C GLY A 257 14.84 17.92 -17.82
N LEU A 258 13.72 17.27 -18.13
CA LEU A 258 13.46 15.87 -17.78
C LEU A 258 12.69 15.20 -18.91
N PRO A 259 13.10 14.02 -19.39
CA PRO A 259 12.31 13.25 -20.35
C PRO A 259 10.89 13.01 -19.84
N GLY A 260 9.91 13.01 -20.76
CA GLY A 260 8.54 12.62 -20.41
C GLY A 260 8.41 11.11 -20.23
N ASP A 261 7.30 10.67 -19.65
CA ASP A 261 6.84 9.28 -19.63
C ASP A 261 5.37 9.19 -20.09
N VAL A 262 4.71 8.04 -19.89
CA VAL A 262 3.31 7.82 -20.30
C VAL A 262 2.32 8.73 -19.55
N VAL A 263 2.65 9.14 -18.33
CA VAL A 263 1.75 9.82 -17.38
C VAL A 263 2.21 11.27 -17.14
N PHE A 264 3.46 11.61 -17.41
CA PHE A 264 4.07 12.90 -17.09
C PHE A 264 4.75 13.53 -18.30
N PRO A 265 4.51 14.83 -18.54
CA PRO A 265 5.02 15.52 -19.71
C PRO A 265 6.55 15.66 -19.67
N ARG A 266 7.14 15.90 -20.84
CA ARG A 266 8.56 16.25 -20.93
C ARG A 266 8.78 17.63 -20.30
N LEU A 267 9.70 17.75 -19.35
CA LEU A 267 10.09 19.04 -18.79
C LEU A 267 11.11 19.72 -19.71
N LEU A 268 10.87 21.00 -19.97
CA LEU A 268 11.67 21.82 -20.86
C LEU A 268 12.96 22.28 -20.18
N GLY A 269 14.07 22.25 -20.91
CA GLY A 269 15.33 22.85 -20.48
C GLY A 269 15.36 24.37 -20.71
N THR A 270 16.40 25.03 -20.20
CA THR A 270 16.63 26.49 -20.24
C THR A 270 16.50 27.11 -21.64
N ALA A 271 16.90 26.39 -22.68
CA ALA A 271 16.80 26.83 -24.07
C ALA A 271 15.35 26.80 -24.60
N GLU A 272 14.53 25.91 -24.09
CA GLU A 272 13.18 25.60 -24.61
C GLU A 272 12.06 26.27 -23.81
N LEU A 273 12.33 26.70 -22.57
CA LEU A 273 11.37 27.44 -21.75
C LEU A 273 10.78 28.62 -22.54
N ARG A 274 9.47 28.85 -22.40
CA ARG A 274 8.78 29.98 -23.03
C ARG A 274 7.78 30.59 -22.06
N ALA A 275 7.49 31.87 -22.21
CA ALA A 275 6.52 32.59 -21.40
C ALA A 275 5.36 33.06 -22.26
N GLU A 276 4.14 32.86 -21.77
CA GLU A 276 2.90 33.29 -22.41
C GLU A 276 2.00 33.95 -21.35
N ASN A 277 1.53 35.17 -21.62
CA ASN A 277 0.63 35.91 -20.72
C ASN A 277 1.11 36.02 -19.26
N GLY A 278 2.43 36.13 -19.04
CA GLY A 278 3.01 36.26 -17.69
C GLY A 278 3.24 34.94 -16.95
N VAL A 279 3.03 33.81 -17.61
CA VAL A 279 3.23 32.46 -17.06
C VAL A 279 4.31 31.75 -17.86
N VAL A 280 5.23 31.04 -17.18
CA VAL A 280 6.28 30.26 -17.85
C VAL A 280 5.79 28.83 -18.07
N ILE A 281 5.86 28.35 -19.30
CA ILE A 281 5.54 26.96 -19.66
C ILE A 281 6.74 26.09 -19.33
N LEU A 282 6.57 25.14 -18.42
CA LEU A 282 7.62 24.26 -17.92
C LEU A 282 7.71 22.92 -18.65
N ALA A 283 6.65 22.54 -19.37
CA ALA A 283 6.53 21.20 -19.95
C ALA A 283 5.92 21.19 -21.35
N GLU A 284 6.14 20.08 -22.05
CA GLU A 284 5.50 19.75 -23.32
C GLU A 284 4.78 18.38 -23.21
N PRO A 285 3.44 18.34 -23.43
CA PRO A 285 2.54 19.47 -23.71
C PRO A 285 2.48 20.50 -22.56
N ALA A 286 1.93 21.69 -22.82
CA ALA A 286 1.90 22.84 -21.90
C ALA A 286 0.92 22.67 -20.72
N VAL A 287 1.11 21.59 -19.95
CA VAL A 287 0.27 21.19 -18.82
C VAL A 287 0.89 21.57 -17.47
N LEU A 288 2.18 21.91 -17.42
CA LEU A 288 2.83 22.46 -16.23
C LEU A 288 3.25 23.91 -16.48
N LEU A 289 2.71 24.79 -15.65
CA LEU A 289 2.79 26.24 -15.80
C LEU A 289 3.31 26.87 -14.51
N LEU A 290 4.31 27.73 -14.61
CA LEU A 290 4.86 28.46 -13.48
C LEU A 290 4.33 29.89 -13.45
N SER A 291 3.68 30.24 -12.34
CA SER A 291 3.18 31.59 -12.06
C SER A 291 3.70 32.04 -10.70
N ALA A 292 4.55 33.07 -10.72
CA ALA A 292 5.34 33.48 -9.55
C ALA A 292 6.12 32.30 -8.96
N SER A 293 5.74 31.83 -7.78
CA SER A 293 6.34 30.67 -7.09
C SER A 293 5.49 29.39 -7.15
N HIS A 294 4.28 29.46 -7.71
CA HIS A 294 3.35 28.34 -7.76
C HIS A 294 3.43 27.64 -9.11
N VAL A 295 3.22 26.32 -9.07
CA VAL A 295 3.09 25.51 -10.29
C VAL A 295 1.66 25.08 -10.45
N VAL A 296 1.08 25.40 -11.61
CA VAL A 296 -0.26 24.99 -12.00
C VAL A 296 -0.12 23.82 -12.96
N GLU A 297 -0.68 22.70 -12.55
CA GLU A 297 -0.81 21.48 -13.36
C GLU A 297 -2.22 21.42 -13.93
N VAL A 298 -2.34 21.32 -15.25
CA VAL A 298 -3.60 21.28 -15.97
C VAL A 298 -3.76 19.91 -16.61
N ASP A 299 -4.56 19.06 -15.97
CA ASP A 299 -4.95 17.76 -16.51
C ASP A 299 -6.31 17.90 -17.22
N PRO A 300 -6.43 17.50 -18.50
CA PRO A 300 -7.67 17.63 -19.25
C PRO A 300 -8.82 16.75 -18.73
N VAL A 301 -8.51 15.71 -17.96
CA VAL A 301 -9.46 14.74 -17.38
C VAL A 301 -9.72 15.04 -15.90
N LEU A 302 -8.66 15.27 -15.13
CA LEU A 302 -8.72 15.43 -13.66
C LEU A 302 -8.88 16.88 -13.21
N GLY A 303 -8.73 17.84 -14.14
CA GLY A 303 -8.84 19.27 -13.86
C GLY A 303 -7.52 19.91 -13.43
N THR A 304 -7.61 21.05 -12.76
CA THR A 304 -6.44 21.88 -12.43
C THR A 304 -6.01 21.69 -10.99
N THR A 305 -4.72 21.44 -10.79
CA THR A 305 -4.07 21.36 -9.48
C THR A 305 -3.04 22.47 -9.32
N VAL A 306 -3.00 23.11 -8.14
CA VAL A 306 -1.98 24.12 -7.81
C VAL A 306 -1.05 23.58 -6.75
N HIS A 307 0.25 23.62 -7.06
CA HIS A 307 1.34 23.21 -6.17
C HIS A 307 2.05 24.44 -5.61
N PRO A 308 2.46 24.41 -4.32
CA PRO A 308 3.15 25.54 -3.69
C PRO A 308 4.56 25.81 -4.24
N SER A 309 5.17 24.83 -4.92
CA SER A 309 6.47 24.95 -5.58
C SER A 309 6.64 23.92 -6.70
N PHE A 310 7.72 24.05 -7.47
CA PHE A 310 8.05 23.07 -8.52
C PHE A 310 8.48 21.73 -7.93
N ARG A 311 9.24 21.75 -6.83
CA ARG A 311 9.59 20.57 -6.07
C ARG A 311 8.37 19.86 -5.50
N ALA A 312 7.34 20.59 -5.05
CA ALA A 312 6.10 19.97 -4.59
C ALA A 312 5.37 19.25 -5.73
N ALA A 313 5.34 19.86 -6.93
CA ALA A 313 4.77 19.23 -8.12
C ALA A 313 5.52 17.93 -8.50
N LEU A 314 6.85 17.98 -8.57
CA LEU A 314 7.66 16.78 -8.85
C LEU A 314 7.59 15.73 -7.74
N GLY A 315 7.50 16.17 -6.48
CA GLY A 315 7.34 15.26 -5.36
C GLY A 315 6.02 14.51 -5.41
N ARG A 316 4.91 15.21 -5.73
CA ARG A 316 3.62 14.55 -5.96
C ARG A 316 3.68 13.57 -7.12
N HIS A 317 4.36 13.92 -8.20
CA HIS A 317 4.55 13.00 -9.32
C HIS A 317 5.32 11.74 -8.91
N ALA A 318 6.42 11.87 -8.15
CA ALA A 318 7.15 10.74 -7.60
C ALA A 318 6.27 9.85 -6.69
N THR A 319 5.44 10.47 -5.84
CA THR A 319 4.47 9.76 -5.00
C THR A 319 3.46 8.98 -5.86
N LEU A 320 2.89 9.59 -6.90
CA LEU A 320 1.93 8.92 -7.79
C LEU A 320 2.57 7.75 -8.54
N LEU A 321 3.80 7.90 -9.03
CA LEU A 321 4.55 6.82 -9.66
C LEU A 321 4.79 5.66 -8.68
N ALA A 322 5.18 5.97 -7.45
CA ALA A 322 5.43 4.98 -6.41
C ALA A 322 4.15 4.30 -5.89
N GLN A 323 2.99 4.96 -6.01
CA GLN A 323 1.68 4.36 -5.78
C GLN A 323 1.26 3.44 -6.93
N ALA A 324 1.67 3.74 -8.16
CA ALA A 324 1.32 2.96 -9.36
C ALA A 324 2.22 1.74 -9.58
N SER A 325 3.50 1.82 -9.18
CA SER A 325 4.46 0.70 -9.14
C SER A 325 4.08 -0.36 -8.11
#